data_AF-A0A7U8GRN8-F1
#
_entry.id   AF-A0A7U8GRN8-F1
#
_cell.length_a   1.000
_cell.length_b   1.000
_cell.length_c   1.000
_cell.angle_alpha   90.00
_cell.angle_beta   90.00
_cell.angle_gamma   90.00
#
_symmetry.space_group_name_H-M   'P 1'
#
loop_
_entity.id
_entity.type
_entity.pdbx_description
1 polymer ?
#
loop_
_entity_poly.entity_id
_entity_poly.type
_entity_poly.pdbx_seq_one_letter_code
_entity_poly.pdbx_strand_id
1 'polypeptide(L)'
;MDWLFPPEKRVIPYKRWISITMRTLHLIGIAGLAGAYLYQQPEAAWYPFLVVTVISGFIMAGMEVYADGIWLIQLRGTAIGVKLALLSSVIWWFDQPNAFIYFLAIIISGIVSHAPGRVRYYSVWHRRVITEPLELRPGEIKDCGG
;
A
#
# COMPACT_ATOMS: atom_id res chain seq x y z
N MET A 1 -2.93 23.88 -1.43
CA MET A 1 -3.18 22.43 -1.65
C MET A 1 -2.00 21.75 -2.38
N ASP A 2 -0.95 22.51 -2.67
CA ASP A 2 0.17 22.16 -3.56
C ASP A 2 1.22 21.26 -2.89
N TRP A 3 1.11 21.09 -1.57
CA TRP A 3 1.97 20.15 -0.84
C TRP A 3 1.60 18.69 -1.09
N LEU A 4 0.31 18.37 -1.18
CA LEU A 4 -0.18 17.00 -1.36
C LEU A 4 -0.32 16.62 -2.84
N PHE A 5 -0.64 17.59 -3.69
CA PHE A 5 -0.79 17.40 -5.12
C PHE A 5 0.22 18.28 -5.87
N PRO A 6 1.50 17.88 -5.92
CA PRO A 6 2.49 18.65 -6.65
C PRO A 6 2.21 18.58 -8.17
N PRO A 7 2.40 19.68 -8.92
CA PRO A 7 2.16 19.71 -10.36
C PRO A 7 3.12 18.80 -11.15
N GLU A 8 4.31 18.53 -10.60
CA GLU A 8 5.24 17.52 -11.10
C GLU A 8 5.56 16.50 -9.99
N LYS A 9 5.76 15.23 -10.36
CA LYS A 9 6.07 14.17 -9.40
C LYS A 9 7.40 14.45 -8.70
N ARG A 10 7.39 14.43 -7.37
CA ARG A 10 8.62 14.66 -6.59
C ARG A 10 9.59 13.51 -6.80
N VAL A 11 10.84 13.86 -7.11
CA VAL A 11 11.92 12.88 -7.29
C VAL A 11 12.54 12.59 -5.93
N ILE A 12 12.47 11.34 -5.48
CA ILE A 12 13.14 10.90 -4.26
C ILE A 12 14.47 10.26 -4.66
N PRO A 13 15.62 10.77 -4.19
CA PRO A 13 16.92 10.16 -4.50
C PRO A 13 16.95 8.74 -3.94
N TYR A 14 17.51 7.79 -4.71
CA TYR A 14 17.60 6.37 -4.35
C TYR A 14 16.26 5.65 -4.07
N LYS A 15 15.11 6.22 -4.50
CA LYS A 15 13.76 5.63 -4.30
C LYS A 15 13.70 4.14 -4.58
N ARG A 16 14.34 3.70 -5.68
CA ARG A 16 14.34 2.30 -6.11
C ARG A 16 15.00 1.39 -5.08
N TRP A 17 16.17 1.76 -4.58
CA TRP A 17 16.90 0.98 -3.58
C TRP A 17 16.16 0.94 -2.24
N ILE A 18 15.65 2.09 -1.78
CA ILE A 18 14.84 2.16 -0.56
C ILE A 18 13.61 1.26 -0.69
N SER A 19 12.92 1.30 -1.84
CA SER A 19 11.76 0.46 -2.11
C SER A 19 12.11 -1.03 -2.12
N ILE A 20 13.25 -1.41 -2.69
CA ILE A 20 13.72 -2.81 -2.69
C ILE A 20 13.98 -3.26 -1.25
N THR A 21 14.77 -2.50 -0.49
CA THR A 21 15.10 -2.83 0.91
C THR A 21 13.85 -2.95 1.77
N MET A 22 12.92 -2.00 1.66
CA MET A 22 11.66 -2.03 2.40
C MET A 22 10.79 -3.22 1.99
N ARG A 23 10.73 -3.57 0.70
CA ARG A 23 10.01 -4.77 0.24
C ARG A 23 10.62 -6.04 0.80
N THR A 24 11.95 -6.14 0.81
CA THR A 24 12.64 -7.29 1.38
C THR A 24 12.34 -7.43 2.88
N LEU A 25 12.45 -6.34 3.64
CA LEU A 25 12.08 -6.33 5.06
C LEU A 25 10.60 -6.68 5.27
N HIS A 26 9.71 -6.17 4.43
CA HIS A 26 8.29 -6.49 4.48
C HIS A 26 8.02 -7.98 4.26
N LEU A 27 8.70 -8.60 3.29
CA LEU A 27 8.57 -10.03 3.02
C LEU A 27 9.13 -10.89 4.17
N ILE A 28 10.26 -10.48 4.77
CA ILE A 28 10.80 -11.13 5.97
C ILE A 28 9.79 -11.06 7.12
N GLY A 29 9.17 -9.90 7.33
CA GLY A 29 8.14 -9.70 8.33
C GLY A 29 6.91 -10.59 8.11
N ILE A 30 6.37 -10.62 6.88
CA ILE A 30 5.23 -11.48 6.52
C ILE A 30 5.58 -12.96 6.69
N ALA A 31 6.79 -13.39 6.31
CA ALA A 31 7.23 -14.78 6.47
C ALA A 31 7.37 -15.18 7.94
N GLY A 32 7.91 -14.29 8.79
CA GLY A 32 7.99 -14.50 10.23
C GLY A 32 6.62 -14.60 10.89
N LEU A 33 5.66 -13.75 10.46
CA LEU A 33 4.26 -13.84 10.89
C LEU A 33 3.62 -15.17 10.51
N ALA A 34 3.92 -15.74 9.33
CA ALA A 34 3.42 -17.06 8.96
C ALA A 34 3.85 -18.15 9.96
N GLY A 35 5.12 -18.11 10.41
CA GLY A 35 5.62 -19.02 11.44
C GLY A 35 4.89 -18.88 12.78
N ALA A 36 4.49 -17.65 13.13
CA ALA A 36 3.68 -17.40 14.33
C ALA A 36 2.35 -18.14 14.31
N TYR A 37 1.64 -18.05 13.18
CA TYR A 37 0.32 -18.64 13.01
C TYR A 37 0.36 -20.16 12.83
N LEU A 38 1.33 -20.67 12.07
CA LEU A 38 1.42 -22.10 11.77
C LEU A 38 1.88 -22.92 12.98
N TYR A 39 2.75 -22.35 13.82
CA TYR A 39 3.39 -23.05 14.93
C TYR A 39 3.01 -22.50 16.31
N GLN A 40 1.96 -21.67 16.40
CA GLN A 40 1.43 -21.10 17.64
C GLN A 40 2.52 -20.52 18.56
N GLN A 41 3.46 -19.78 17.97
CA GLN A 41 4.61 -19.25 18.71
C GLN A 41 4.20 -18.15 19.69
N PRO A 42 4.93 -18.00 20.82
CA PRO A 42 4.65 -16.95 21.79
C PRO A 42 4.83 -15.56 21.18
N GLU A 43 4.11 -14.57 21.73
CA GLU A 43 4.10 -13.17 21.27
C GLU A 43 5.50 -12.58 21.05
N ALA A 44 6.40 -12.78 22.00
CA ALA A 44 7.77 -12.28 21.94
C ALA A 44 8.52 -12.73 20.67
N ALA A 45 8.18 -13.89 20.09
CA ALA A 45 8.85 -14.42 18.90
C ALA A 45 8.34 -13.77 17.60
N TRP A 46 7.06 -13.39 17.53
CA TRP A 46 6.44 -12.92 16.29
C TRP A 46 6.15 -11.41 16.25
N TYR A 47 6.03 -10.76 17.41
CA TYR A 47 5.78 -9.33 17.50
C TYR A 47 6.82 -8.47 16.75
N PRO A 48 8.14 -8.74 16.81
CA PRO A 48 9.12 -7.98 16.03
C PRO A 48 8.86 -8.04 14.52
N PHE A 49 8.42 -9.20 14.01
CA PHE A 49 8.10 -9.37 12.59
C PHE A 49 6.82 -8.62 12.19
N LEU A 50 5.83 -8.54 13.08
CA LEU A 50 4.66 -7.68 12.91
C LEU A 50 5.08 -6.22 12.74
N VAL A 51 5.91 -5.72 13.67
CA VAL A 51 6.41 -4.34 13.66
C VAL A 51 7.20 -4.05 12.39
N VAL A 52 8.13 -4.93 11.98
CA VAL A 52 8.88 -4.79 10.73
C VAL A 52 7.95 -4.76 9.52
N THR A 53 6.94 -5.63 9.47
CA THR A 53 5.95 -5.67 8.38
C THR A 53 5.20 -4.36 8.26
N VAL A 54 4.72 -3.83 9.39
CA VAL A 54 3.92 -2.61 9.45
C VAL A 54 4.76 -1.39 9.12
N ILE A 55 5.93 -1.22 9.76
CA ILE A 55 6.82 -0.07 9.54
C ILE A 55 7.29 -0.02 8.09
N SER A 56 7.79 -1.13 7.53
CA SER A 56 8.23 -1.18 6.13
C SER A 56 7.09 -0.86 5.17
N GLY A 57 5.87 -1.33 5.46
CA GLY A 57 4.67 -1.00 4.71
C GLY A 57 4.33 0.50 4.73
N PHE A 58 4.38 1.12 5.91
CA PHE A 58 4.16 2.56 6.06
C PHE A 58 5.22 3.40 5.34
N ILE A 59 6.50 3.01 5.40
CA ILE A 59 7.57 3.71 4.68
C ILE A 59 7.32 3.65 3.18
N MET A 60 6.95 2.48 2.63
CA MET A 60 6.61 2.34 1.21
C MET A 60 5.41 3.18 0.80
N ALA A 61 4.34 3.18 1.61
CA ALA A 61 3.16 4.01 1.36
C ALA A 61 3.50 5.50 1.44
N GLY A 62 4.24 5.93 2.48
CA GLY A 62 4.67 7.31 2.67
C GLY A 62 5.52 7.84 1.52
N MET A 63 6.42 7.03 0.96
CA MET A 63 7.19 7.40 -0.24
C MET A 63 6.29 7.61 -1.47
N GLU A 64 5.24 6.82 -1.63
CA GLU A 64 4.30 6.99 -2.74
C GLU A 64 3.44 8.24 -2.55
N VAL A 65 2.92 8.49 -1.34
CA VAL A 65 2.16 9.70 -0.99
C VAL A 65 3.01 10.96 -1.15
N TYR A 66 4.27 10.92 -0.72
CA TYR A 66 5.19 12.04 -0.85
C TYR A 66 5.54 12.33 -2.32
N ALA A 67 5.66 11.28 -3.15
CA ALA A 67 5.94 11.44 -4.57
C ALA A 67 4.76 12.09 -5.32
N ASP A 68 3.54 11.63 -5.04
CA ASP A 68 2.31 12.10 -5.67
C ASP A 68 1.08 11.69 -4.82
N GLY A 69 0.41 12.66 -4.19
CA GLY A 69 -0.75 12.40 -3.33
C GLY A 69 -1.97 11.84 -4.08
N ILE A 70 -1.99 11.88 -5.42
CA ILE A 70 -3.01 11.22 -6.25
C ILE A 70 -3.00 9.71 -6.02
N TRP A 71 -1.86 9.15 -5.60
CA TRP A 71 -1.74 7.75 -5.24
C TRP A 71 -2.80 7.31 -4.21
N LEU A 72 -3.16 8.16 -3.25
CA LEU A 72 -4.18 7.87 -2.23
C LEU A 72 -5.58 7.66 -2.81
N ILE A 73 -5.87 8.31 -3.94
CA ILE A 73 -7.18 8.27 -4.60
C ILE A 73 -7.26 7.09 -5.58
N GLN A 74 -6.12 6.60 -6.06
CA GLN A 74 -6.05 5.44 -6.94
C GLN A 74 -6.35 4.14 -6.19
N LEU A 75 -6.92 3.16 -6.90
CA LEU A 75 -7.28 1.86 -6.32
C LEU A 75 -6.08 1.15 -5.68
N ARG A 76 -4.87 1.35 -6.23
CA ARG A 76 -3.64 0.83 -5.63
C ARG A 76 -3.36 1.38 -4.23
N GLY A 77 -3.52 2.69 -4.04
CA GLY A 77 -3.17 3.34 -2.77
C GLY A 77 -4.23 3.06 -1.72
N THR A 78 -5.51 3.10 -2.10
CA THR A 78 -6.61 2.68 -1.23
C THR A 78 -6.46 1.23 -0.78
N ALA A 79 -6.15 0.30 -1.68
CA ALA A 79 -5.97 -1.10 -1.33
C ALA A 79 -4.76 -1.34 -0.39
N ILE A 80 -3.64 -0.64 -0.61
CA ILE A 80 -2.49 -0.68 0.29
C ILE A 80 -2.83 -0.05 1.64
N GLY A 81 -3.58 1.05 1.66
CA GLY A 81 -4.08 1.68 2.89
C GLY A 81 -4.98 0.76 3.70
N VAL A 82 -5.92 0.07 3.05
CA VAL A 82 -6.78 -0.94 3.70
C VAL A 82 -5.94 -2.09 4.29
N LYS A 83 -4.95 -2.60 3.54
CA LYS A 83 -4.03 -3.63 4.04
C LYS A 83 -3.25 -3.16 5.27
N LEU A 84 -2.74 -1.92 5.25
CA LEU A 84 -2.02 -1.35 6.39
C LEU A 84 -2.94 -1.17 7.60
N ALA A 85 -4.15 -0.66 7.41
CA ALA A 85 -5.13 -0.52 8.49
C ALA A 85 -5.47 -1.87 9.14
N LEU A 86 -5.67 -2.91 8.32
CA LEU A 86 -5.89 -4.30 8.79
C LEU A 86 -4.70 -4.79 9.63
N LEU A 87 -3.47 -4.68 9.13
CA LEU A 87 -2.29 -5.15 9.88
C LEU A 87 -2.01 -4.33 11.14
N SER A 88 -2.23 -3.01 11.10
CA SER A 88 -2.10 -2.14 12.26
C SER A 88 -3.19 -2.41 13.29
N SER A 89 -4.40 -2.79 12.88
CA SER A 89 -5.48 -3.13 13.83
C SER A 89 -5.09 -4.28 14.77
N VAL A 90 -4.22 -5.20 14.31
CA VAL A 90 -3.68 -6.29 15.15
C VAL A 90 -2.84 -5.72 16.30
N ILE A 91 -2.09 -4.63 16.09
CA ILE A 91 -1.27 -4.01 17.15
C ILE A 91 -2.15 -3.32 18.21
N TRP A 92 -3.23 -2.66 17.78
CA TRP A 92 -3.98 -1.74 18.64
C TRP A 92 -5.22 -2.38 19.28
N TRP A 93 -5.82 -3.38 18.64
CA TRP A 93 -7.15 -3.87 18.98
C TRP A 93 -7.19 -5.35 19.35
N PHE A 94 -6.15 -6.11 19.03
CA PHE A 94 -6.11 -7.56 19.26
C PHE A 94 -4.88 -7.94 20.07
N ASP A 95 -5.09 -8.38 21.32
CA ASP A 95 -4.04 -8.97 22.16
C ASP A 95 -3.54 -10.34 21.63
N GLN A 96 -4.27 -10.93 20.68
CA GLN A 96 -3.93 -12.21 20.09
C GLN A 96 -3.83 -12.13 18.57
N PRO A 97 -2.85 -12.85 17.98
CA PRO A 97 -2.68 -12.87 16.54
C PRO A 97 -3.90 -13.55 15.91
N ASN A 98 -4.70 -12.79 15.16
CA ASN A 98 -5.87 -13.32 14.47
C ASN A 98 -5.51 -13.80 13.05
N ALA A 99 -5.48 -15.12 12.87
CA ALA A 99 -5.13 -15.75 11.59
C ALA A 99 -6.02 -15.26 10.44
N PHE A 100 -7.29 -14.94 10.71
CA PHE A 100 -8.21 -14.42 9.71
C PHE A 100 -7.73 -13.08 9.12
N ILE A 101 -7.26 -12.15 9.97
CA ILE A 101 -6.75 -10.84 9.54
C ILE A 101 -5.49 -11.02 8.69
N TYR A 102 -4.60 -11.93 9.10
CA TYR A 102 -3.38 -12.23 8.37
C TYR A 102 -3.65 -12.84 6.98
N PHE A 103 -4.50 -13.87 6.90
CA PHE A 103 -4.88 -14.47 5.62
C PHE A 103 -5.62 -13.47 4.72
N LEU A 104 -6.51 -12.67 5.28
CA LEU A 104 -7.21 -11.62 4.53
C LEU A 104 -6.22 -10.60 3.97
N ALA A 105 -5.23 -10.16 4.76
CA ALA A 105 -4.18 -9.27 4.30
C ALA A 105 -3.33 -9.87 3.16
N ILE A 106 -3.05 -11.18 3.20
CA ILE A 106 -2.35 -11.89 2.12
C ILE A 106 -3.21 -11.95 0.86
N ILE A 107 -4.49 -12.34 0.97
CA ILE A 107 -5.41 -12.45 -0.16
C ILE A 107 -5.56 -11.10 -0.86
N ILE A 108 -5.81 -10.03 -0.09
CA ILE A 108 -5.87 -8.66 -0.62
C ILE A 108 -4.55 -8.32 -1.32
N SER A 109 -3.40 -8.62 -0.70
CA SER A 109 -2.09 -8.36 -1.29
C SER A 109 -1.89 -9.07 -2.63
N GLY A 110 -2.29 -10.34 -2.73
CA GLY A 110 -2.17 -11.13 -3.96
C GLY A 110 -3.06 -10.60 -5.08
N ILE A 111 -4.34 -10.34 -4.78
CA ILE A 111 -5.31 -9.81 -5.75
C ILE A 111 -4.85 -8.44 -6.28
N VAL A 112 -4.44 -7.54 -5.40
CA VAL A 112 -4.01 -6.18 -5.77
C VAL A 112 -2.73 -6.20 -6.59
N SER A 113 -1.82 -7.14 -6.31
CA SER A 113 -0.54 -7.26 -7.03
C SER A 113 -0.72 -7.79 -8.46
N HIS A 114 -1.75 -8.60 -8.71
CA HIS A 114 -2.11 -9.13 -10.03
C HIS A 114 -3.20 -8.32 -10.75
N ALA A 115 -3.73 -7.27 -10.14
CA ALA A 115 -4.75 -6.43 -10.77
C ALA A 115 -4.18 -5.74 -12.03
N PRO A 116 -4.89 -5.79 -13.18
CA PRO A 116 -4.43 -5.21 -14.43
C PRO A 116 -4.23 -3.69 -14.29
N GLY A 117 -3.27 -3.12 -15.02
CA GLY A 117 -2.87 -1.71 -14.89
C GLY A 117 -4.03 -0.71 -14.94
N ARG A 118 -5.05 -0.97 -15.76
CA ARG A 118 -6.29 -0.17 -15.83
C ARG A 118 -7.04 -0.08 -14.49
N VAL A 119 -7.11 -1.18 -13.74
CA VAL A 119 -7.74 -1.24 -12.41
C VAL A 119 -6.88 -0.53 -11.37
N ARG A 120 -5.56 -0.61 -11.52
CA ARG A 120 -4.58 -0.02 -10.60
C ARG A 120 -4.61 1.52 -10.57
N TYR A 121 -4.83 2.14 -11.74
CA TYR A 121 -4.94 3.60 -11.90
C TYR A 121 -6.39 4.10 -11.86
N TYR A 122 -7.36 3.21 -11.67
CA TYR A 122 -8.76 3.59 -11.54
C TYR A 122 -8.99 4.31 -10.21
N SER A 123 -9.65 5.46 -10.27
CA SER A 123 -10.16 6.15 -9.08
C SER A 123 -11.60 5.71 -8.86
N VAL A 124 -11.87 5.03 -7.74
CA VAL A 124 -13.24 4.63 -7.37
C VAL A 124 -14.13 5.86 -7.18
N TRP A 125 -13.55 6.95 -6.67
CA TRP A 125 -14.26 8.19 -6.39
C TRP A 125 -14.65 8.95 -7.66
N HIS A 126 -13.77 8.98 -8.67
CA HIS A 126 -14.01 9.71 -9.93
C HIS A 126 -14.55 8.80 -11.04
N ARG A 127 -14.63 7.49 -10.80
CA ARG A 127 -14.98 6.43 -11.77
C ARG A 127 -14.21 6.51 -13.09
N ARG A 128 -12.96 6.97 -13.05
CA ARG A 128 -12.09 7.16 -14.22
C ARG A 128 -10.66 6.72 -13.91
N VAL A 129 -9.92 6.36 -14.96
CA VAL A 129 -8.49 6.06 -14.86
C VAL A 129 -7.73 7.38 -14.78
N ILE A 130 -7.03 7.62 -13.67
CA ILE A 130 -6.23 8.83 -13.44
C ILE A 130 -4.76 8.44 -13.58
N THR A 131 -4.19 8.69 -14.75
CA THR A 131 -2.78 8.33 -15.07
C THR A 131 -1.85 9.54 -14.93
N GLU A 132 -2.38 10.76 -15.11
CA GLU A 132 -1.65 12.02 -15.03
C GLU A 132 -2.01 12.81 -13.77
N PRO A 133 -1.08 13.65 -13.26
CA PRO A 133 -1.40 14.61 -12.24
C PRO A 133 -2.32 15.66 -12.82
N LEU A 134 -3.61 15.33 -12.80
CA LEU A 134 -4.74 16.22 -12.80
C LEU A 134 -4.41 17.55 -13.52
N GLU A 135 -4.56 17.55 -14.85
CA GLU A 135 -5.28 18.67 -15.45
C GLU A 135 -6.62 18.79 -14.69
N LEU A 136 -6.60 19.51 -13.57
CA LEU A 136 -7.73 20.25 -13.05
C LEU A 136 -7.99 21.41 -14.02
N ARG A 137 -8.11 21.14 -15.31
CA ARG A 137 -8.74 22.05 -16.25
C ARG A 137 -10.19 21.60 -16.32
N PRO A 138 -11.15 22.34 -15.74
CA PRO A 138 -12.55 22.04 -15.93
C PRO A 138 -12.86 22.23 -17.42
N GLY A 139 -12.96 21.15 -18.20
CA GLY A 139 -13.52 21.24 -19.55
C GLY A 139 -13.01 20.27 -20.61
N GLU A 140 -11.84 19.64 -20.50
CA GLU A 140 -11.35 18.80 -21.60
C GLU A 140 -11.62 17.31 -21.38
N ILE A 141 -12.70 16.83 -22.02
CA ILE A 141 -12.89 15.42 -22.32
C ILE A 141 -11.93 15.13 -23.49
N LYS A 142 -10.79 14.52 -23.20
CA LYS A 142 -9.91 14.02 -24.26
C LYS A 142 -10.65 12.91 -25.00
N ASP A 143 -11.02 13.21 -26.25
CA ASP A 143 -11.61 12.28 -27.19
C ASP A 143 -10.61 11.14 -27.44
N CYS A 144 -10.91 9.95 -26.92
CA CYS A 144 -10.19 8.74 -27.26
C CYS A 144 -10.74 8.23 -28.60
N GLY A 145 -10.38 8.93 -29.67
CA GLY A 145 -10.65 8.49 -31.03
C GLY A 145 -9.83 7.24 -31.39
N GLY A 146 -10.52 6.26 -31.98
CA GLY A 146 -9.99 5.28 -32.93
C GLY A 146 -9.22 4.10 -32.35
#